data_AF-A0A944KZ08-F1
#
_entry.id   AF-A0A944KZ08-F1
#
_cell.length_a   1.000
_cell.length_b   1.000
_cell.length_c   1.000
_cell.angle_alpha   90.00
_cell.angle_beta   90.00
_cell.angle_gamma   90.00
#
_symmetry.space_group_name_H-M   'P 1'
#
loop_
_entity.id
_entity.type
_entity.pdbx_description
1 polymer ?
#
loop_
_entity_poly.entity_id
_entity_poly.type
_entity_poly.pdbx_seq_one_letter_code
_entity_poly.pdbx_strand_id
1 'polypeptide(L)' 'MNTTQVSAFPRRTPRRTPQWALDPYRPLPADKHRLDLHAALTTTGIAPLPGDLDAIKVLSTLDDATVRTVLRWITNR' A
#
# COMPACT_ATOMS: atom_id res chain seq x y z
N MET A 1 -56.54 32.45 6.17
CA MET A 1 -55.85 31.56 5.21
C MET A 1 -54.42 32.05 5.09
N ASN A 2 -53.44 31.35 5.69
CA ASN A 2 -52.04 31.57 5.33
C ASN A 2 -51.25 30.29 5.60
N THR A 3 -50.73 29.68 4.54
CA THR A 3 -50.01 28.41 4.57
C THR A 3 -48.52 28.70 4.65
N THR A 4 -47.90 28.35 5.77
CA THR A 4 -46.45 28.38 5.98
C THR A 4 -45.78 27.34 5.07
N GLN A 5 -45.02 27.82 4.08
CA GLN A 5 -44.19 26.97 3.21
C GLN A 5 -42.86 26.67 3.92
N VAL A 6 -42.67 25.40 4.34
CA VAL A 6 -41.40 24.90 4.89
C VAL A 6 -40.48 24.46 3.75
N SER A 7 -39.35 25.18 3.57
CA SER A 7 -38.30 24.80 2.61
C SER A 7 -37.59 23.52 3.06
N ALA A 8 -37.72 22.47 2.25
CA ALA A 8 -36.99 21.22 2.42
C ALA A 8 -35.52 21.41 2.00
N PHE A 9 -34.59 21.36 2.95
CA PHE A 9 -33.16 21.26 2.67
C PHE A 9 -32.83 19.87 2.09
N PRO A 10 -32.09 19.77 0.97
CA PRO A 10 -31.68 18.47 0.45
C PRO A 10 -30.68 17.84 1.43
N ARG A 11 -31.00 16.62 1.89
CA ARG A 11 -30.13 15.82 2.74
C ARG A 11 -28.85 15.53 1.96
N ARG A 12 -27.73 16.17 2.31
CA ARG A 12 -26.41 15.77 1.82
C ARG A 12 -26.18 14.35 2.30
N THR A 13 -26.26 13.37 1.41
CA THR A 13 -25.80 12.01 1.69
C THR A 13 -24.34 12.09 2.15
N PRO A 14 -23.97 11.56 3.32
CA PRO A 14 -22.55 11.47 3.68
C PRO A 14 -21.87 10.64 2.60
N ARG A 15 -20.91 11.25 1.90
CA ARG A 15 -20.05 10.56 0.94
C ARG A 15 -19.40 9.41 1.69
N ARG A 16 -19.84 8.18 1.41
CA ARG A 16 -19.31 6.94 2.00
C ARG A 16 -17.79 7.01 1.87
N THR A 17 -17.09 7.27 2.97
CA THR A 17 -15.63 7.16 3.00
C THR A 17 -15.33 5.73 2.59
N PRO A 18 -14.57 5.53 1.51
CA PRO A 18 -14.25 4.17 1.11
C PRO A 18 -13.47 3.51 2.25
N GLN A 19 -13.74 2.23 2.52
CA GLN A 19 -13.24 1.51 3.70
C GLN A 19 -11.71 1.61 3.86
N TRP A 20 -10.97 1.72 2.75
CA TRP A 20 -9.51 1.89 2.75
C TRP A 20 -9.04 3.22 3.36
N ALA A 21 -9.91 4.24 3.43
CA ALA A 21 -9.61 5.52 4.07
C ALA A 21 -9.74 5.49 5.60
N LEU A 22 -10.28 4.40 6.16
CA LEU A 22 -10.48 4.25 7.61
C LEU A 22 -9.32 3.57 8.32
N ASP A 23 -8.37 3.01 7.58
CA ASP A 23 -7.29 2.21 8.15
C ASP A 23 -5.92 2.66 7.60
N PRO A 24 -5.43 3.82 8.08
CA PRO A 24 -4.15 4.39 7.62
C PRO A 24 -2.94 3.52 7.95
N TYR A 25 -3.12 2.47 8.76
CA TYR A 25 -2.10 1.50 9.13
C TYR A 25 -2.18 0.20 8.34
N ARG A 26 -3.13 0.05 7.41
CA ARG A 26 -3.18 -1.14 6.56
C ARG A 26 -1.90 -1.16 5.70
N PRO A 27 -1.00 -2.14 5.88
CA PRO A 27 0.22 -2.21 5.10
C PRO A 27 -0.18 -2.37 3.63
N LEU A 28 0.31 -1.50 2.76
CA LEU A 28 0.14 -1.73 1.34
C LEU A 28 0.92 -3.01 0.97
N PRO A 29 0.46 -3.77 -0.05
CA PRO A 29 1.23 -4.91 -0.56
C PRO A 29 2.69 -4.55 -0.84
N ALA A 30 2.93 -3.32 -1.32
CA ALA A 30 4.26 -2.78 -1.54
C ALA A 30 5.11 -2.67 -0.27
N ASP A 31 4.54 -2.30 0.88
CA ASP A 31 5.29 -2.25 2.15
C ASP A 31 5.74 -3.65 2.58
N LYS A 32 4.89 -4.66 2.36
CA LYS A 32 5.24 -6.05 2.61
C LYS A 32 6.35 -6.54 1.67
N HIS A 33 6.23 -6.26 0.37
CA HIS A 33 7.25 -6.61 -0.62
C HIS A 33 8.61 -5.98 -0.30
N ARG A 34 8.60 -4.69 0.08
CA ARG A 34 9.81 -3.98 0.49
C ARG A 34 10.46 -4.65 1.70
N LEU A 35 9.67 -4.99 2.72
CA LEU A 35 10.19 -5.67 3.91
C LEU A 35 10.79 -7.05 3.56
N ASP A 36 10.08 -7.85 2.77
CA ASP A 36 10.53 -9.19 2.37
C ASP A 36 11.84 -9.11 1.53
N LEU A 37 11.97 -8.12 0.64
CA LEU A 37 13.19 -7.87 -0.14
C LEU A 37 14.37 -7.45 0.76
N HIS A 38 14.15 -6.55 1.71
CA HIS A 38 15.18 -6.15 2.68
C HIS A 38 15.66 -7.32 3.53
N ALA A 39 14.73 -8.17 3.98
CA ALA A 39 15.06 -9.36 4.75
C ALA A 39 15.92 -10.33 3.92
N ALA A 40 15.51 -10.63 2.69
CA ALA A 40 16.27 -11.52 1.81
C ALA A 40 17.70 -11.01 1.54
N LEU A 41 17.85 -9.72 1.21
CA LEU A 41 19.17 -9.12 0.99
C LEU A 41 20.05 -9.20 2.24
N THR A 42 19.49 -8.88 3.41
CA THR A 42 20.20 -8.95 4.69
C THR A 42 20.63 -10.38 5.03
N THR A 43 19.75 -11.37 4.83
CA THR A 43 20.07 -12.79 5.04
C THR A 43 21.18 -13.27 4.11
N THR A 44 21.26 -12.75 2.88
CA THR A 44 22.37 -13.04 1.96
C THR A 44 23.65 -12.27 2.26
N GLY A 45 23.66 -11.41 3.28
CA GLY A 45 24.82 -10.59 3.66
C GLY A 45 25.04 -9.36 2.77
N ILE A 46 24.05 -8.97 1.96
CA ILE A 46 24.11 -7.78 1.10
C ILE A 46 23.46 -6.63 1.87
N ALA A 47 24.27 -5.71 2.39
CA ALA A 47 23.76 -4.47 2.96
C ALA A 47 23.32 -3.54 1.82
N PRO A 48 22.01 -3.22 1.68
CA PRO A 48 21.54 -2.35 0.61
C PRO A 48 22.13 -0.95 0.79
N LEU A 49 22.84 -0.47 -0.22
CA LEU A 49 23.35 0.89 -0.27
C LEU A 49 22.19 1.87 -0.47
N PRO A 50 22.35 3.16 -0.15
CA PRO A 50 21.31 4.17 -0.38
C PRO A 50 20.79 4.20 -1.83
N GLY A 51 21.66 3.88 -2.81
CA GLY A 51 21.28 3.77 -4.22
C GLY A 51 20.41 2.55 -4.55
N ASP A 52 20.51 1.48 -3.77
CA ASP A 52 19.70 0.27 -3.96
C ASP A 52 18.28 0.43 -3.38
N LEU A 53 18.08 1.39 -2.47
CA LEU A 53 16.78 1.65 -1.86
C LEU A 53 15.74 2.11 -2.88
N ASP A 54 16.14 2.88 -3.89
CA ASP A 54 15.24 3.27 -4.99
C ASP A 54 14.89 2.07 -5.86
N ALA A 55 15.83 1.17 -6.11
CA ALA A 55 15.56 -0.08 -6.82
C ALA A 55 14.59 -0.97 -6.03
N ILE A 56 14.80 -1.13 -4.72
CA ILE A 56 13.90 -1.89 -3.83
C ILE A 56 12.50 -1.24 -3.81
N LYS A 57 12.41 0.09 -3.81
CA LYS A 57 11.13 0.81 -3.88
C LYS A 57 10.40 0.50 -5.19
N VAL A 58 11.09 0.53 -6.32
CA VAL A 58 10.49 0.18 -7.62
C VAL A 58 10.10 -1.30 -7.67
N LEU A 59 10.94 -2.20 -7.16
CA LEU A 59 10.61 -3.63 -7.10
C LEU A 59 9.41 -3.90 -6.19
N SER A 60 9.22 -3.12 -5.13
CA SER A 60 8.11 -3.29 -4.20
C SER A 60 6.75 -2.95 -4.81
N THR A 61 6.70 -2.14 -5.87
CA THR A 61 5.44 -1.82 -6.57
C THR A 61 5.03 -2.88 -7.58
N LEU A 62 5.89 -3.87 -7.86
CA LEU A 62 5.57 -5.00 -8.72
C LEU A 62 4.57 -5.94 -8.05
N ASP A 63 3.95 -6.80 -8.85
CA ASP A 63 2.99 -7.79 -8.38
C ASP A 63 3.66 -8.87 -7.50
N ASP A 64 2.84 -9.49 -6.65
CA ASP A 64 3.28 -10.51 -5.70
C ASP A 64 3.97 -11.71 -6.36
N ALA A 65 3.63 -12.09 -7.60
CA ALA A 65 4.25 -13.22 -8.28
C ALA A 65 5.68 -12.89 -8.72
N THR A 66 5.87 -11.68 -9.26
CA THR A 66 7.19 -11.15 -9.61
C THR A 66 8.08 -11.02 -8.38
N VAL A 67 7.59 -10.41 -7.29
CA VAL A 67 8.37 -10.25 -6.05
C VAL A 67 8.77 -11.60 -5.45
N ARG A 68 7.86 -12.58 -5.40
CA ARG A 68 8.20 -13.94 -4.93
C ARG A 68 9.27 -14.62 -5.77
N THR A 69 9.25 -14.41 -7.09
CA THR A 69 10.28 -14.97 -7.98
C THR A 69 11.65 -14.37 -7.70
N VAL A 70 11.72 -13.04 -7.52
CA VAL A 70 12.95 -12.33 -7.14
C VAL A 70 13.46 -12.81 -5.79
N LEU A 71 12.59 -12.91 -4.78
CA LEU A 71 12.96 -13.43 -3.46
C LEU A 71 13.52 -14.85 -3.54
N ARG A 72 12.93 -15.72 -4.38
CA ARG A 72 13.44 -17.07 -4.60
C ARG A 72 14.83 -17.03 -5.21
N TRP A 73 15.11 -16.17 -6.18
CA TRP A 73 16.46 -16.07 -6.77
C TRP A 73 17.51 -15.58 -5.76
N ILE A 74 17.13 -14.63 -4.89
CA ILE A 74 18.04 -14.09 -3.88
C ILE A 74 18.33 -15.14 -2.79
N THR A 75 17.30 -15.86 -2.32
CA THR A 75 17.43 -16.79 -1.19
C THR A 75 17.87 -18.21 -1.58
N ASN A 76 17.59 -18.67 -2.79
CA ASN A 76 17.88 -20.03 -3.26
C ASN A 76 19.26 -20.15 -3.93
N ARG A 77 20.30 -19.62 -3.27
CA ARG A 77 21.70 -19.87 -3.65
C ARG A 77 22.09 -21.34 -3.50
#